data_AF-A0A3D1JEY1-F1
#
_entry.id   AF-A0A3D1JEY1-F1
#
_cell.length_a   1.000
_cell.length_b   1.000
_cell.length_c   1.000
_cell.angle_alpha   90.00
_cell.angle_beta   90.00
_cell.angle_gamma   90.00
#
_symmetry.space_group_name_H-M   'P 1'
#
loop_
_entity.id
_entity.type
_entity.pdbx_description
1 polymer ?
#
loop_
_entity_poly.entity_id
_entity_poly.type
_entity_poly.pdbx_seq_one_letter_code
_entity_poly.pdbx_strand_id
1 'polypeptide(L)'
;MNRNFDLGVVLRVIIAPALLWLGVSWLVSSLGYPDIIFATPAAWLLALPVGRSVVIRSRSERLWFRLLEAGTAGTLLGFFQGATFLLIKALVLKPGLPESEIASTMGGVVLILGMLICGTLATAIGARTDRLRRIRRAGDVRLEVTSQYCPICKNPVPVSARYPRAVCEDCAAQATDEAGKPVVFFQEGLSSGLQGKYRENDEAYPAQECYIRGVRCRVEEGHLGGVVIYPLD
;
A
#
# COMPACT_ATOMS: atom_id res chain seq x y z
N MET A 1 -23.70 -10.60 -11.81
CA MET A 1 -24.40 -9.37 -11.37
C MET A 1 -23.52 -8.18 -11.76
N ASN A 2 -23.83 -7.52 -12.88
CA ASN A 2 -23.03 -6.39 -13.41
C ASN A 2 -23.05 -5.23 -12.39
N ARG A 3 -22.01 -5.11 -11.56
CA ARG A 3 -21.89 -3.99 -10.62
C ARG A 3 -21.50 -2.73 -11.39
N ASN A 4 -22.54 -1.97 -11.73
CA ASN A 4 -22.46 -0.63 -12.30
C ASN A 4 -22.20 0.36 -11.16
N PHE A 5 -21.31 1.33 -11.40
CA PHE A 5 -21.09 2.59 -10.67
C PHE A 5 -21.54 2.67 -9.18
N ASP A 6 -20.59 2.69 -8.25
CA ASP A 6 -20.84 2.76 -6.80
C ASP A 6 -21.10 4.20 -6.31
N LEU A 7 -22.32 4.71 -6.49
CA LEU A 7 -22.68 6.06 -6.01
C LEU A 7 -22.50 6.22 -4.48
N GLY A 8 -22.64 5.13 -3.73
CA GLY A 8 -22.48 5.14 -2.27
C GLY A 8 -21.05 5.42 -1.82
N VAL A 9 -20.03 5.03 -2.59
CA VAL A 9 -18.64 5.41 -2.29
C VAL A 9 -18.37 6.88 -2.61
N VAL A 10 -18.92 7.37 -3.73
CA VAL A 10 -18.79 8.76 -4.18
C VAL A 10 -19.26 9.71 -3.09
N LEU A 11 -20.48 9.53 -2.58
CA LEU A 11 -21.06 10.40 -1.57
C LEU A 11 -20.29 10.33 -0.22
N ARG A 12 -19.95 9.13 0.24
CA ARG A 12 -19.29 8.94 1.55
C ARG A 12 -17.90 9.56 1.62
N VAL A 13 -17.15 9.53 0.52
CA VAL A 13 -15.77 10.04 0.49
C VAL A 13 -15.72 11.58 0.51
N ILE A 14 -16.78 12.26 0.04
CA ILE A 14 -16.84 13.72 -0.02
C ILE A 14 -17.10 14.36 1.36
N ILE A 15 -17.78 13.66 2.28
CA ILE A 15 -18.28 14.21 3.55
C ILE A 15 -17.16 14.87 4.37
N ALA A 16 -16.07 14.16 4.65
CA ALA A 16 -15.00 14.69 5.50
C ALA A 16 -14.28 15.92 4.88
N PRO A 17 -13.87 15.90 3.59
CA PRO A 17 -13.37 17.10 2.91
C PRO A 17 -14.36 18.27 2.88
N ALA A 18 -15.65 18.00 2.69
CA ALA A 18 -16.69 19.03 2.68
C ALA A 18 -16.83 19.69 4.06
N LEU A 19 -16.85 18.90 5.14
CA LEU A 19 -16.89 19.42 6.51
C LEU A 19 -15.64 20.23 6.86
N LEU A 20 -14.46 19.76 6.44
CA LEU A 20 -13.21 20.51 6.62
C LEU A 20 -13.28 21.87 5.90
N TRP A 21 -13.76 21.89 4.65
CA TRP A 21 -13.91 23.13 3.89
C TRP A 21 -14.90 24.11 4.55
N LEU A 22 -16.05 23.61 5.01
CA LEU A 22 -17.02 24.42 5.76
C LEU A 22 -16.40 25.03 7.01
N GLY A 23 -15.68 24.22 7.81
CA GLY A 23 -15.01 24.69 9.01
C GLY A 23 -13.99 25.79 8.73
N VAL A 24 -13.16 25.62 7.70
CA VAL A 24 -12.17 26.63 7.29
C VAL A 24 -12.85 27.90 6.78
N SER A 25 -13.85 27.78 5.91
CA SER A 25 -14.57 28.93 5.36
C SER A 25 -15.31 29.70 6.44
N TRP A 26 -15.95 29.01 7.38
CA TRP A 26 -16.60 29.64 8.53
C TRP A 26 -15.58 30.36 9.43
N LEU A 27 -14.46 29.72 9.76
CA LEU A 27 -13.41 30.31 10.58
C LEU A 27 -12.85 31.60 9.94
N VAL A 28 -12.48 31.55 8.66
CA VAL A 28 -11.95 32.72 7.93
C VAL A 28 -12.97 33.85 7.88
N SER A 29 -14.25 33.51 7.62
CA SER A 29 -15.34 34.49 7.63
C SER A 29 -15.53 35.13 9.01
N SER A 30 -15.46 34.34 10.08
CA SER A 30 -15.65 34.81 11.46
C SER A 30 -14.56 35.77 11.93
N LEU A 31 -13.37 35.66 11.35
CA LEU A 31 -12.24 36.54 11.61
C LEU A 31 -12.29 37.86 10.81
N GLY A 32 -13.33 38.07 10.01
CA GLY A 32 -13.48 39.31 9.23
C GLY A 32 -12.57 39.42 8.01
N TYR A 33 -12.03 38.30 7.52
CA TYR A 33 -11.29 38.26 6.25
C TYR A 33 -12.28 37.94 5.12
N PRO A 34 -12.71 38.94 4.32
CA PRO A 34 -13.69 38.71 3.25
C PRO A 34 -13.12 37.90 2.08
N ASP A 35 -11.79 37.84 1.95
CA ASP A 35 -11.11 37.27 0.79
C ASP A 35 -10.78 35.79 0.94
N ILE A 36 -11.83 34.97 1.07
CA ILE A 36 -11.76 33.50 0.98
C ILE A 36 -11.18 33.04 -0.37
N ILE A 37 -11.14 33.93 -1.36
CA ILE A 37 -10.62 33.69 -2.71
C ILE A 37 -9.22 33.07 -2.67
N PHE A 38 -8.33 33.54 -1.80
CA PHE A 38 -6.95 33.02 -1.70
C PHE A 38 -6.86 31.58 -1.18
N ALA A 39 -7.86 31.12 -0.42
CA ALA A 39 -7.92 29.74 0.07
C ALA A 39 -8.49 28.77 -0.97
N THR A 40 -9.12 29.27 -2.03
CA THR A 40 -9.85 28.44 -3.01
C THR A 40 -8.95 27.47 -3.78
N PRO A 41 -7.76 27.86 -4.28
CA PRO A 41 -6.86 26.92 -4.93
C PRO A 41 -6.37 25.82 -3.99
N ALA A 42 -6.13 26.15 -2.71
CA ALA A 42 -5.77 25.16 -1.70
C ALA A 42 -6.92 24.19 -1.40
N ALA A 43 -8.17 24.67 -1.44
CA ALA A 43 -9.36 23.83 -1.28
C ALA A 43 -9.46 22.76 -2.37
N TRP A 44 -9.07 23.07 -3.62
CA TRP A 44 -9.09 22.11 -4.71
C TRP A 44 -8.13 20.93 -4.50
N LEU A 45 -7.07 21.10 -3.69
CA LEU A 45 -6.16 20.00 -3.33
C LEU A 45 -6.83 18.93 -2.47
N LEU A 46 -7.98 19.23 -1.84
CA LEU A 46 -8.79 18.23 -1.13
C LEU A 46 -9.34 17.15 -2.08
N ALA A 47 -9.34 17.38 -3.40
CA ALA A 47 -9.71 16.37 -4.40
C ALA A 47 -8.69 15.21 -4.50
N LEU A 48 -7.42 15.43 -4.11
CA LEU A 48 -6.38 14.40 -4.15
C LEU A 48 -6.70 13.20 -3.23
N PRO A 49 -6.94 13.38 -1.91
CA PRO A 49 -7.33 12.27 -1.03
C PRO A 49 -8.70 11.66 -1.40
N VAL A 50 -9.61 12.44 -2.02
CA VAL A 50 -10.89 11.93 -2.53
C VAL A 50 -10.67 10.90 -3.64
N GLY A 51 -9.91 11.25 -4.68
CA GLY A 51 -9.62 10.34 -5.80
C GLY A 51 -8.96 9.04 -5.34
N ARG A 52 -8.00 9.14 -4.43
CA ARG A 52 -7.34 7.96 -3.81
C ARG A 52 -8.35 7.09 -3.04
N SER A 53 -9.18 7.70 -2.20
CA SER A 53 -10.11 6.99 -1.33
C SER A 53 -11.21 6.28 -2.12
N VAL A 54 -11.71 6.90 -3.19
CA VAL A 54 -12.70 6.28 -4.10
C VAL A 54 -12.12 5.01 -4.72
N VAL A 55 -10.91 5.06 -5.29
CA VAL A 55 -10.31 3.87 -5.94
C VAL A 55 -10.02 2.73 -4.95
N ILE A 56 -9.66 3.06 -3.71
CA ILE A 56 -9.42 2.05 -2.67
C ILE A 56 -10.72 1.38 -2.21
N ARG A 57 -11.79 2.17 -2.03
CA ARG A 57 -13.05 1.71 -1.43
C ARG A 57 -14.10 1.25 -2.46
N SER A 58 -13.95 1.63 -3.73
CA SER A 58 -14.87 1.28 -4.81
C SER A 58 -14.95 -0.24 -5.00
N ARG A 59 -16.18 -0.72 -5.15
CA ARG A 59 -16.49 -2.12 -5.47
C ARG A 59 -16.56 -2.41 -6.96
N SER A 60 -16.37 -1.39 -7.81
CA SER A 60 -16.42 -1.53 -9.26
C SER A 60 -15.26 -2.38 -9.77
N GLU A 61 -15.54 -3.33 -10.65
CA GLU A 61 -14.54 -4.25 -11.21
C GLU A 61 -13.73 -3.59 -12.32
N ARG A 62 -14.40 -2.83 -13.19
CA ARG A 62 -13.79 -2.18 -14.35
C ARG A 62 -13.09 -0.89 -13.95
N LEU A 63 -11.89 -0.67 -14.50
CA LEU A 63 -11.10 0.54 -14.28
C LEU A 63 -11.89 1.81 -14.62
N TRP A 64 -12.54 1.82 -15.78
CA TRP A 64 -13.27 2.98 -16.26
C TRP A 64 -14.33 3.46 -15.26
N PHE A 65 -15.08 2.55 -14.62
CA PHE A 65 -16.06 2.92 -13.60
C PHE A 65 -15.41 3.53 -12.36
N ARG A 66 -14.28 3.01 -11.89
CA ARG A 66 -13.55 3.61 -10.74
C ARG A 66 -13.05 5.02 -11.05
N LEU A 67 -12.60 5.25 -12.30
CA LEU A 67 -12.15 6.56 -12.73
C LEU A 67 -13.31 7.54 -12.86
N LEU A 68 -14.45 7.10 -13.41
CA LEU A 68 -15.67 7.90 -13.44
C LEU A 68 -16.13 8.24 -12.02
N GLU A 69 -16.19 7.28 -11.10
CA GLU A 69 -16.55 7.53 -9.71
C GLU A 69 -15.61 8.55 -9.04
N ALA A 70 -14.30 8.43 -9.27
CA ALA A 70 -13.32 9.37 -8.72
C ALA A 70 -13.51 10.78 -9.30
N GLY A 71 -13.71 10.88 -10.62
CA GLY A 71 -13.99 12.14 -11.30
C GLY A 71 -15.29 12.78 -10.83
N THR A 72 -16.38 12.02 -10.76
CA THR A 72 -17.67 12.48 -10.24
C THR A 72 -17.54 12.96 -8.79
N ALA A 73 -16.80 12.23 -7.94
CA ALA A 73 -16.57 12.65 -6.56
C ALA A 73 -15.80 13.98 -6.48
N GLY A 74 -14.76 14.14 -7.29
CA GLY A 74 -14.00 15.40 -7.40
C GLY A 74 -14.87 16.55 -7.89
N THR A 75 -15.66 16.35 -8.95
CA THR A 75 -16.57 17.38 -9.50
C THR A 75 -17.63 17.81 -8.49
N LEU A 76 -18.24 16.87 -7.76
CA LEU A 76 -19.22 17.17 -6.71
C LEU A 76 -18.59 17.95 -5.55
N LEU A 77 -17.35 17.61 -5.15
CA LEU A 77 -16.61 18.38 -4.16
C LEU A 77 -16.33 19.81 -4.64
N GLY A 78 -15.85 19.97 -5.88
CA GLY A 78 -15.59 21.30 -6.45
C GLY A 78 -16.85 22.16 -6.57
N PHE A 79 -17.97 21.56 -6.95
CA PHE A 79 -19.29 22.22 -6.93
C PHE A 79 -19.66 22.68 -5.52
N PHE A 80 -19.56 21.80 -4.53
CA PHE A 80 -19.86 22.11 -3.14
C PHE A 80 -19.00 23.27 -2.61
N GLN A 81 -17.71 23.28 -2.94
CA GLN A 81 -16.79 24.35 -2.56
C GLN A 81 -17.20 25.70 -3.17
N GLY A 82 -17.47 25.73 -4.47
CA GLY A 82 -17.93 26.94 -5.17
C GLY A 82 -19.29 27.44 -4.68
N ALA A 83 -20.24 26.54 -4.43
CA ALA A 83 -21.56 26.89 -3.91
C ALA A 83 -21.48 27.49 -2.49
N THR A 84 -20.63 26.92 -1.63
CA THR A 84 -20.37 27.46 -0.28
C THR A 84 -19.81 28.88 -0.36
N PHE A 85 -18.87 29.13 -1.27
CA PHE A 85 -18.28 30.46 -1.48
C PHE A 85 -19.33 31.48 -1.94
N LEU A 86 -20.16 31.13 -2.91
CA LEU A 86 -21.26 31.98 -3.37
C LEU A 86 -22.26 32.29 -2.25
N LEU A 87 -22.59 31.28 -1.43
CA LEU A 87 -23.49 31.44 -0.29
C LEU A 87 -22.92 32.41 0.76
N ILE A 88 -21.66 32.25 1.15
CA ILE A 88 -21.00 33.15 2.11
C ILE A 88 -20.99 34.57 1.57
N LYS A 89 -20.65 34.77 0.29
CA LYS A 89 -20.70 36.09 -0.34
C LYS A 89 -22.10 36.70 -0.30
N ALA A 90 -23.13 35.93 -0.63
CA ALA A 90 -24.51 36.40 -0.60
C ALA A 90 -24.97 36.81 0.81
N LEU A 91 -24.44 36.16 1.86
CA LEU A 91 -24.78 36.47 3.25
C LEU A 91 -23.99 37.67 3.81
N VAL A 92 -22.76 37.91 3.32
CA VAL A 92 -21.86 38.95 3.85
C VAL A 92 -22.00 40.28 3.08
N LEU A 93 -22.18 40.27 1.76
CA LEU A 93 -22.29 41.50 0.98
C LEU A 93 -23.70 42.11 1.09
N LYS A 94 -23.75 43.41 1.41
CA LYS A 94 -25.00 44.17 1.35
C LYS A 94 -25.44 44.38 -0.10
N PRO A 95 -26.71 44.13 -0.46
CA PRO A 95 -27.22 44.38 -1.80
C PRO A 95 -27.22 45.88 -2.12
N GLY A 96 -26.73 46.28 -3.31
CA GLY A 96 -26.88 47.64 -3.84
C GLY A 96 -25.62 48.33 -4.36
N LEU A 97 -24.43 47.71 -4.28
CA LEU A 97 -23.19 48.26 -4.84
C LEU A 97 -22.94 47.75 -6.27
N PRO A 98 -22.52 48.60 -7.23
CA PRO A 98 -22.21 48.18 -8.61
C PRO A 98 -21.09 47.14 -8.70
N GLU A 99 -20.29 46.97 -7.63
CA GLU A 99 -19.30 45.89 -7.49
C GLU A 99 -19.94 44.48 -7.44
N SER A 100 -21.26 44.36 -7.24
CA SER A 100 -21.93 43.07 -7.17
C SER A 100 -21.94 42.28 -8.49
N GLU A 101 -21.94 42.97 -9.64
CA GLU A 101 -21.95 42.30 -10.95
C GLU A 101 -20.62 41.58 -11.24
N ILE A 102 -19.50 42.27 -10.96
CA ILE A 102 -18.14 41.71 -11.10
C ILE A 102 -17.96 40.56 -10.10
N ALA A 103 -18.45 40.72 -8.86
CA ALA A 103 -18.35 39.67 -7.85
C ALA A 103 -19.13 38.39 -8.21
N SER A 104 -20.31 38.53 -8.83
CA SER A 104 -21.15 37.41 -9.26
C SER A 104 -20.52 36.63 -10.42
N THR A 105 -20.02 37.34 -11.44
CA THR A 105 -19.34 36.73 -12.59
C THR A 105 -18.07 35.97 -12.15
N MET A 106 -17.23 36.59 -11.30
CA MET A 106 -16.06 35.90 -10.74
C MET A 106 -16.45 34.65 -9.94
N GLY A 107 -17.52 34.71 -9.15
CA GLY A 107 -18.03 33.57 -8.40
C GLY A 107 -18.45 32.40 -9.29
N GLY A 108 -19.14 32.67 -10.39
CA GLY A 108 -19.50 31.66 -11.39
C GLY A 108 -18.27 31.01 -12.05
N VAL A 109 -17.27 31.82 -12.41
CA VAL A 109 -16.01 31.32 -13.00
C VAL A 109 -15.28 30.40 -12.01
N VAL A 110 -15.16 30.80 -10.74
CA VAL A 110 -14.50 30.01 -9.69
C VAL A 110 -15.22 28.68 -9.46
N LEU A 111 -16.55 28.66 -9.49
CA LEU A 111 -17.34 27.43 -9.36
C LEU A 111 -17.06 26.45 -10.51
N ILE A 112 -17.11 26.93 -11.76
CA ILE A 112 -16.87 26.10 -12.95
C ILE A 112 -15.43 25.56 -12.94
N LEU A 113 -14.44 26.43 -12.68
CA LEU A 113 -13.04 26.03 -12.60
C LEU A 113 -12.83 25.01 -11.47
N GLY A 114 -13.44 25.21 -10.30
CA GLY A 114 -13.36 24.28 -9.18
C GLY A 114 -13.88 22.89 -9.51
N MET A 115 -15.02 22.80 -10.21
CA MET A 115 -15.59 21.54 -10.69
C MET A 115 -14.64 20.80 -11.64
N LEU A 116 -14.05 21.52 -12.60
CA LEU A 116 -13.13 20.95 -13.60
C LEU A 116 -11.80 20.52 -12.97
N ILE A 117 -11.21 21.37 -12.13
CA ILE A 117 -9.91 21.11 -11.49
C ILE A 117 -10.04 19.97 -10.49
N CYS A 118 -11.05 19.97 -9.62
CA CYS A 118 -11.23 18.90 -8.65
C CYS A 118 -11.55 17.55 -9.34
N GLY A 119 -12.39 17.55 -10.37
CA GLY A 119 -12.71 16.34 -11.15
C GLY A 119 -11.47 15.76 -11.83
N THR A 120 -10.66 16.59 -12.47
CA THR A 120 -9.43 16.15 -13.15
C THR A 120 -8.37 15.66 -12.16
N LEU A 121 -8.13 16.38 -11.06
CA LEU A 121 -7.20 15.96 -10.00
C LEU A 121 -7.61 14.63 -9.36
N ALA A 122 -8.90 14.48 -9.00
CA ALA A 122 -9.40 13.24 -8.41
C ALA A 122 -9.27 12.06 -9.38
N THR A 123 -9.57 12.26 -10.67
CA THR A 123 -9.40 11.25 -11.71
C THR A 123 -7.94 10.85 -11.90
N ALA A 124 -7.03 11.84 -11.97
CA ALA A 124 -5.59 11.61 -12.16
C ALA A 124 -4.97 10.84 -10.98
N ILE A 125 -5.29 11.23 -9.75
CA ILE A 125 -4.84 10.50 -8.55
C ILE A 125 -5.48 9.11 -8.48
N GLY A 126 -6.76 8.99 -8.86
CA GLY A 126 -7.43 7.70 -8.99
C GLY A 126 -6.68 6.76 -9.95
N ALA A 127 -6.34 7.24 -11.14
CA ALA A 127 -5.59 6.50 -12.15
C ALA A 127 -4.20 6.09 -11.65
N ARG A 128 -3.46 7.00 -11.01
CA ARG A 128 -2.14 6.70 -10.43
C ARG A 128 -2.26 5.64 -9.33
N THR A 129 -3.28 5.73 -8.49
CA THR A 129 -3.52 4.79 -7.38
C THR A 129 -3.88 3.40 -7.91
N ASP A 130 -4.74 3.30 -8.91
CA ASP A 130 -5.09 1.99 -9.52
C ASP A 130 -3.86 1.34 -10.18
N ARG A 131 -3.03 2.13 -10.88
CA ARG A 131 -1.78 1.65 -11.48
C ARG A 131 -0.86 1.04 -10.42
N LEU A 132 -0.63 1.73 -9.31
CA LEU A 132 0.19 1.22 -8.20
C LEU A 132 -0.40 -0.04 -7.57
N ARG A 133 -1.74 -0.09 -7.42
CA ARG A 133 -2.45 -1.27 -6.91
C ARG A 133 -2.25 -2.49 -7.82
N ARG A 134 -2.29 -2.30 -9.14
CA ARG A 134 -2.03 -3.38 -10.12
C ARG A 134 -0.60 -3.89 -10.04
N ILE A 135 0.39 -3.00 -9.99
CA ILE A 135 1.81 -3.38 -9.85
C ILE A 135 2.02 -4.19 -8.56
N ARG A 136 1.44 -3.73 -7.43
CA ARG A 136 1.54 -4.44 -6.16
C ARG A 136 0.92 -5.83 -6.21
N ARG A 137 -0.28 -5.97 -6.80
CA ARG A 137 -0.92 -7.27 -6.99
C ARG A 137 -0.11 -8.20 -7.89
N ALA A 138 0.48 -7.68 -8.97
CA ALA A 138 1.32 -8.48 -9.86
C ALA A 138 2.60 -8.96 -9.14
N GLY A 139 3.16 -8.16 -8.23
CA GLY A 139 4.27 -8.57 -7.37
C GLY A 139 3.87 -9.63 -6.35
N ASP A 140 2.70 -9.48 -5.72
CA ASP A 140 2.17 -10.40 -4.71
C ASP A 140 1.87 -11.80 -5.30
N VAL A 141 1.26 -11.84 -6.50
CA VAL A 141 1.02 -13.09 -7.24
C VAL A 141 2.32 -13.85 -7.55
N ARG A 142 3.46 -13.16 -7.62
CA ARG A 142 4.76 -13.80 -7.88
C ARG A 142 5.37 -14.46 -6.64
N LEU A 143 4.83 -14.21 -5.45
CA LEU A 143 5.36 -14.67 -4.15
C LEU A 143 4.54 -15.78 -3.50
N GLU A 144 3.47 -16.27 -4.13
CA GLU A 144 2.65 -17.36 -3.59
C GLU A 144 3.34 -18.72 -3.83
N VAL A 145 4.45 -18.99 -3.14
CA VAL A 145 5.00 -20.34 -3.01
C VAL A 145 4.11 -21.07 -2.00
N THR A 146 3.05 -21.74 -2.46
CA THR A 146 2.07 -22.38 -1.56
C THR A 146 2.56 -23.69 -0.94
N SER A 147 3.66 -24.26 -1.44
CA SER A 147 4.22 -25.50 -0.92
C SER A 147 5.72 -25.57 -1.20
N GLN A 148 6.49 -25.92 -0.19
CA GLN A 148 7.91 -26.26 -0.29
C GLN A 148 8.11 -27.69 0.19
N TYR A 149 9.01 -28.43 -0.45
CA TYR A 149 9.33 -29.81 -0.10
C TYR A 149 10.83 -29.94 0.14
N CYS A 150 11.20 -30.80 1.08
CA CYS A 150 12.60 -31.14 1.32
C CYS A 150 13.21 -31.73 0.04
N PRO A 151 14.35 -31.21 -0.46
CA PRO A 151 14.93 -31.69 -1.71
C PRO A 151 15.38 -33.16 -1.64
N ILE A 152 15.67 -33.68 -0.44
CA ILE A 152 16.19 -35.03 -0.21
C ILE A 152 15.05 -36.05 -0.02
N CYS A 153 14.17 -35.85 0.97
CA CYS A 153 13.12 -36.84 1.30
C CYS A 153 11.74 -36.51 0.73
N LYS A 154 11.56 -35.33 0.11
CA LYS A 154 10.28 -34.85 -0.42
C LYS A 154 9.15 -34.67 0.60
N ASN A 155 9.44 -34.72 1.90
CA ASN A 155 8.46 -34.33 2.93
C ASN A 155 8.15 -32.83 2.84
N PRO A 156 6.90 -32.42 3.16
CA PRO A 156 6.54 -31.01 3.20
C PRO A 156 7.35 -30.26 4.26
N VAL A 157 7.81 -29.05 3.93
CA VAL A 157 8.54 -28.18 4.84
C VAL A 157 7.88 -26.79 4.90
N PRO A 158 8.07 -26.03 6.00
CA PRO A 158 7.64 -24.64 6.06
C PRO A 158 8.18 -23.85 4.87
N VAL A 159 7.31 -23.08 4.21
CA VAL A 159 7.70 -22.28 3.06
C VAL A 159 8.65 -21.17 3.52
N SER A 160 9.82 -21.12 2.88
CA SER A 160 10.79 -20.05 3.04
C SER A 160 11.24 -19.55 1.68
N ALA A 161 10.73 -18.38 1.29
CA ALA A 161 11.16 -17.71 0.05
C ALA A 161 12.68 -17.41 0.04
N ARG A 162 13.29 -17.31 1.23
CA ARG A 162 14.72 -17.06 1.39
C ARG A 162 15.56 -18.34 1.23
N TYR A 163 15.04 -19.48 1.67
CA TYR A 163 15.74 -20.77 1.63
C TYR A 163 14.90 -21.81 0.90
N PRO A 164 14.68 -21.67 -0.42
CA PRO A 164 13.77 -22.51 -1.19
C PRO A 164 14.24 -23.97 -1.31
N ARG A 165 15.52 -24.24 -1.00
CA ARG A 165 16.14 -25.57 -1.04
C ARG A 165 16.55 -26.09 0.33
N ALA A 166 16.05 -25.49 1.42
CA ALA A 166 16.32 -25.98 2.76
C ALA A 166 15.82 -27.43 2.94
N VAL A 167 16.62 -28.27 3.58
CA VAL A 167 16.23 -29.62 3.99
C VAL A 167 15.32 -29.57 5.23
N CYS A 168 14.49 -30.60 5.42
CA CYS A 168 13.69 -30.72 6.65
C CYS A 168 14.55 -31.07 7.87
N GLU A 169 14.00 -30.88 9.07
CA GLU A 169 14.67 -31.19 10.34
C GLU A 169 15.09 -32.66 10.43
N ASP A 170 14.26 -33.60 9.95
CA ASP A 170 14.60 -35.04 9.94
C ASP A 170 15.84 -35.35 9.10
N CYS A 171 15.97 -34.68 7.95
CA CYS A 171 17.13 -34.82 7.08
C CYS A 171 18.36 -34.14 7.69
N ALA A 172 18.20 -32.96 8.29
CA ALA A 172 19.28 -32.28 9.00
C ALA A 172 19.82 -33.13 10.18
N ALA A 173 18.95 -33.84 10.89
CA ALA A 173 19.34 -34.75 11.97
C ALA A 173 20.11 -35.99 11.49
N GLN A 174 20.10 -36.30 10.19
CA GLN A 174 20.84 -37.40 9.56
C GLN A 174 22.16 -36.95 8.93
N ALA A 175 22.62 -35.71 9.19
CA ALA A 175 23.87 -35.20 8.66
C ALA A 175 25.07 -36.01 9.16
N THR A 176 25.96 -36.38 8.23
CA THR A 176 27.24 -37.06 8.50
C THR A 176 28.40 -36.31 7.85
N ASP A 177 29.63 -36.64 8.25
CA ASP A 177 30.83 -36.33 7.46
C ASP A 177 30.93 -37.24 6.21
N GLU A 178 32.03 -37.13 5.47
CA GLU A 178 32.34 -37.95 4.29
C GLU A 178 32.54 -39.44 4.64
N ALA A 179 33.01 -39.74 5.85
CA ALA A 179 33.24 -41.09 6.34
C ALA A 179 31.96 -41.73 6.94
N GLY A 180 30.84 -41.00 6.97
CA GLY A 180 29.57 -41.45 7.54
C GLY A 180 29.43 -41.24 9.05
N LYS A 181 30.35 -40.50 9.69
CA LYS A 181 30.25 -40.17 11.12
C LYS A 181 29.20 -39.09 11.36
N PRO A 182 28.27 -39.24 12.32
CA PRO A 182 27.20 -38.26 12.55
C PRO A 182 27.73 -36.91 13.03
N VAL A 183 27.26 -35.82 12.41
CA VAL A 183 27.57 -34.43 12.77
C VAL A 183 26.31 -33.66 13.13
N VAL A 184 26.46 -32.62 13.95
CA VAL A 184 25.40 -31.66 14.29
C VAL A 184 25.97 -30.25 14.23
N PHE A 185 25.16 -29.32 13.72
CA PHE A 185 25.51 -27.91 13.60
C PHE A 185 24.64 -27.09 14.54
N PHE A 186 25.24 -26.07 15.13
CA PHE A 186 24.58 -25.20 16.08
C PHE A 186 25.18 -23.79 16.00
N GLN A 187 24.51 -22.85 16.64
CA GLN A 187 25.01 -21.49 16.76
C GLN A 187 25.88 -21.33 17.99
N GLU A 188 27.04 -20.72 17.83
CA GLU A 188 27.94 -20.38 18.92
C GLU A 188 27.58 -19.00 19.49
N GLY A 189 26.91 -18.98 20.64
CA GLY A 189 26.61 -17.76 21.38
C GLY A 189 25.43 -16.92 20.82
N LEU A 190 25.37 -15.65 21.26
CA LEU A 190 24.27 -14.70 20.97
C LEU A 190 24.56 -13.79 19.76
N SER A 191 25.77 -13.82 19.19
CA SER A 191 26.26 -12.77 18.29
C SER A 191 26.91 -13.30 17.00
N SER A 192 26.31 -14.30 16.37
CA SER A 192 26.76 -14.96 15.13
C SER A 192 27.94 -15.93 15.29
N GLY A 193 27.89 -17.03 14.53
CA GLY A 193 28.83 -18.14 14.60
C GLY A 193 28.14 -19.46 14.31
N LEU A 194 28.50 -20.11 13.21
CA LEU A 194 28.06 -21.46 12.87
C LEU A 194 29.19 -22.44 13.21
N GLN A 195 28.92 -23.38 14.09
CA GLN A 195 29.89 -24.42 14.46
C GLN A 195 29.28 -25.81 14.30
N GLY A 196 30.10 -26.75 13.84
CA GLY A 196 29.78 -28.17 13.78
C GLY A 196 30.47 -28.93 14.92
N LYS A 197 29.88 -30.04 15.35
CA LYS A 197 30.53 -31.04 16.19
C LYS A 197 30.08 -32.46 15.83
N TYR A 198 30.93 -33.43 16.11
CA TYR A 198 30.55 -34.83 16.02
C TYR A 198 29.59 -35.19 17.16
N ARG A 199 28.52 -35.92 16.84
CA ARG A 199 27.46 -36.24 17.82
C ARG A 199 27.95 -37.20 18.92
N GLU A 200 28.93 -38.02 18.61
CA GLU A 200 29.36 -39.13 19.47
C GLU A 200 30.30 -38.70 20.59
N ASN A 201 31.21 -37.78 20.30
CA ASN A 201 32.31 -37.40 21.20
C ASN A 201 32.40 -35.88 21.44
N ASP A 202 31.48 -35.09 20.87
CA ASP A 202 31.47 -33.62 20.93
C ASP A 202 32.75 -32.96 20.38
N GLU A 203 33.58 -33.69 19.63
CA GLU A 203 34.76 -33.11 18.97
C GLU A 203 34.33 -32.09 17.90
N ALA A 204 35.08 -31.00 17.79
CA ALA A 204 34.78 -29.93 16.85
C ALA A 204 34.84 -30.43 15.40
N TYR A 205 33.81 -30.09 14.62
CA TYR A 205 33.73 -30.36 13.19
C TYR A 205 33.91 -29.03 12.42
N PRO A 206 35.08 -28.78 11.82
CA PRO A 206 35.43 -27.46 11.27
C PRO A 206 34.83 -27.19 9.88
N ALA A 207 34.29 -28.21 9.19
CA ALA A 207 33.77 -28.03 7.84
C ALA A 207 32.32 -27.53 7.86
N GLN A 208 31.97 -26.71 6.86
CA GLN A 208 30.60 -26.20 6.63
C GLN A 208 29.84 -27.04 5.60
N GLU A 209 30.25 -28.30 5.44
CA GLU A 209 29.66 -29.24 4.51
C GLU A 209 29.32 -30.52 5.26
N CYS A 210 28.26 -31.19 4.84
CA CYS A 210 27.87 -32.48 5.39
C CYS A 210 27.25 -33.35 4.31
N TYR A 211 27.03 -34.61 4.62
CA TYR A 211 26.37 -35.56 3.75
C TYR A 211 25.07 -36.03 4.39
N ILE A 212 23.98 -36.00 3.63
CA ILE A 212 22.69 -36.52 4.09
C ILE A 212 22.25 -37.56 3.06
N ARG A 213 22.18 -38.83 3.46
CA ARG A 213 21.86 -39.96 2.56
C ARG A 213 22.76 -39.99 1.31
N GLY A 214 24.04 -39.68 1.49
CA GLY A 214 25.03 -39.61 0.40
C GLY A 214 24.98 -38.34 -0.45
N VAL A 215 24.04 -37.41 -0.20
CA VAL A 215 23.97 -36.11 -0.89
C VAL A 215 24.84 -35.09 -0.17
N ARG A 216 25.82 -34.51 -0.87
CA ARG A 216 26.67 -33.44 -0.34
C ARG A 216 25.84 -32.16 -0.15
N CYS A 217 25.90 -31.58 1.03
CA CYS A 217 25.12 -30.42 1.44
C CYS A 217 26.05 -29.35 2.03
N ARG A 218 25.66 -28.09 1.88
CA ARG A 218 26.29 -26.95 2.54
C ARG A 218 25.44 -26.49 3.72
N VAL A 219 26.12 -26.03 4.76
CA VAL A 219 25.53 -25.50 5.98
C VAL A 219 25.84 -24.01 6.08
N GLU A 220 24.81 -23.21 6.34
CA GLU A 220 24.92 -21.76 6.50
C GLU A 220 24.16 -21.27 7.72
N GLU A 221 24.58 -20.09 8.21
CA GLU A 221 23.86 -19.39 9.26
C GLU A 221 22.58 -18.74 8.70
N GLY A 222 21.45 -19.09 9.30
CA GLY A 222 20.15 -18.51 9.00
C GLY A 222 20.06 -17.05 9.48
N HIS A 223 19.29 -16.22 8.76
CA HIS A 223 19.19 -14.78 9.01
C HIS A 223 18.70 -14.36 10.41
N LEU A 224 18.03 -15.27 11.15
CA LEU A 224 17.49 -15.01 12.49
C LEU A 224 18.09 -15.94 13.54
N GLY A 225 19.33 -16.38 13.34
CA GLY A 225 19.99 -17.20 14.35
C GLY A 225 19.65 -18.70 14.23
N GLY A 226 19.62 -19.24 13.00
CA GLY A 226 19.35 -20.66 12.76
C GLY A 226 20.46 -21.36 11.99
N VAL A 227 20.33 -22.67 11.80
CA VAL A 227 21.17 -23.44 10.88
C VAL A 227 20.33 -23.79 9.67
N VAL A 228 20.83 -23.49 8.47
CA VAL A 228 20.19 -23.85 7.21
C VAL A 228 21.10 -24.81 6.45
N ILE A 229 20.57 -25.98 6.10
CA ILE A 229 21.29 -26.97 5.29
C ILE A 229 20.59 -27.10 3.94
N TYR A 230 21.36 -27.10 2.86
CA TYR A 230 20.83 -27.30 1.50
C TYR A 230 21.80 -28.10 0.63
N PRO A 231 21.31 -28.93 -0.31
CA PRO A 231 22.15 -29.76 -1.16
C PRO A 231 22.95 -28.91 -2.15
N LEU A 232 24.23 -29.24 -2.31
CA LEU A 232 25.08 -28.74 -3.38
C LEU A 232 24.77 -29.55 -4.65
N ASP A 233 24.63 -28.85 -5.79
CA ASP A 233 24.39 -29.48 -7.10
C ASP A 233 25.61 -30.24 -7.62
#